data_AF-A0A959I185-F1
#
_entry.id   AF-A0A959I185-F1
#
_cell.length_a   1.000
_cell.length_b   1.000
_cell.length_c   1.000
_cell.angle_alpha   90.00
_cell.angle_beta   90.00
_cell.angle_gamma   90.00
#
_symmetry.space_group_name_H-M   'P 1'
#
loop_
_entity.id
_entity.type
_entity.pdbx_description
1 polymer ?
#
loop_
_entity_poly.entity_id
_entity_poly.type
_entity_poly.pdbx_seq_one_letter_code
_entity_poly.pdbx_strand_id
1 'polypeptide(L)'
;MGYELTHDTIAKQIFNKASTEAQTRRKIEKFIREAYQAYQERGAKLTQDDVDYVTPYLPQVSITDAEAEFIAYGRRALRRARRRVQMIIVGVMAVLAVFLAIALIQWNSANAAKAKLTVALDDAIEAKDAAQAAQERTVNEVIEASWKAGAYLGETDKSGVEGIRDLYKKLQLLMDLKKAQSLSPVPIFIKGPHQDDFDVYSNEFGYYNPEFLAWAKGNVIPAEKDGLLRQATQPFYGHFIRDMARIYYLTYQQLEQQPALRDRVQEQYLGFLKGDIVSTGWVGSDAQGGGIFFENRFGQAVWPYVSEIETRAQLDVNNAYYYWVVSLGFWIRRRIDTTAPAFMEILENLLRTYDAEWLSNPPQLPSYYE
;
A
#
# COMPACT_ATOMS: atom_id res chain seq x y z
N MET A 1 4.70 48.87 -104.64
CA MET A 1 4.41 47.43 -104.82
C MET A 1 4.32 46.69 -103.47
N GLY A 2 3.69 47.27 -102.45
CA GLY A 2 3.59 46.66 -101.10
C GLY A 2 2.18 46.67 -100.49
N TYR A 3 1.17 47.11 -101.26
CA TYR A 3 -0.22 47.19 -100.80
C TYR A 3 -1.09 46.01 -101.28
N GLU A 4 -0.67 45.24 -102.29
CA GLU A 4 -1.47 44.10 -102.81
C GLU A 4 -1.16 42.77 -102.11
N LEU A 5 0.04 42.59 -101.54
CA LEU A 5 0.41 41.37 -100.81
C LEU A 5 -0.24 41.27 -99.41
N THR A 6 -0.60 42.40 -98.80
CA THR A 6 -1.25 42.45 -97.48
C THR A 6 -2.73 42.07 -97.56
N HIS A 7 -3.43 42.44 -98.65
CA HIS A 7 -4.84 42.09 -98.86
C HIS A 7 -5.03 40.58 -99.11
N ASP A 8 -4.16 39.95 -99.89
CA ASP A 8 -4.22 38.50 -100.16
C ASP A 8 -3.91 37.65 -98.93
N THR A 9 -2.99 38.11 -98.08
CA THR A 9 -2.65 37.41 -96.84
C THR A 9 -3.79 37.47 -95.83
N ILE A 10 -4.47 38.62 -95.71
CA ILE A 10 -5.65 38.79 -94.85
C ILE A 10 -6.84 37.97 -95.38
N ALA A 11 -7.09 37.99 -96.69
CA ALA A 11 -8.16 37.19 -97.30
C ALA A 11 -7.94 35.68 -97.10
N LYS A 12 -6.70 35.20 -97.24
CA LYS A 12 -6.35 33.80 -96.99
C LYS A 12 -6.46 33.42 -95.52
N GLN A 13 -6.09 34.30 -94.59
CA GLN A 13 -6.28 34.07 -93.16
C GLN A 13 -7.76 34.06 -92.77
N ILE A 14 -8.57 34.99 -93.30
CA ILE A 14 -10.02 35.02 -93.09
C ILE A 14 -10.66 33.77 -93.69
N PHE A 15 -10.28 33.37 -94.90
CA PHE A 15 -10.81 32.17 -95.55
C PHE A 15 -10.43 30.89 -94.79
N ASN A 16 -9.17 30.78 -94.36
CA ASN A 16 -8.72 29.64 -93.57
C ASN A 16 -9.42 29.61 -92.22
N LYS A 17 -9.58 30.75 -91.54
CA LYS A 17 -10.30 30.84 -90.27
C LYS A 17 -11.77 30.47 -90.44
N ALA A 18 -12.45 31.05 -91.44
CA ALA A 18 -13.84 30.73 -91.78
C ALA A 18 -14.02 29.25 -92.16
N SER A 19 -13.06 28.68 -92.89
CA SER A 19 -13.05 27.26 -93.25
C SER A 19 -12.85 26.35 -92.03
N THR A 20 -11.92 26.69 -91.13
CA THR A 20 -11.70 25.93 -89.89
C THR A 20 -12.88 26.03 -88.93
N GLU A 21 -13.51 27.20 -88.80
CA GLU A 21 -14.73 27.38 -87.99
C GLU A 21 -15.90 26.60 -88.60
N ALA A 22 -16.08 26.63 -89.92
CA ALA A 22 -17.13 25.87 -90.60
C ALA A 22 -16.91 24.35 -90.47
N GLN A 23 -15.67 23.86 -90.59
CA GLN A 23 -15.34 22.45 -90.36
C GLN A 23 -15.58 22.04 -88.92
N THR A 24 -15.26 22.90 -87.95
CA THR A 24 -15.50 22.66 -86.53
C THR A 24 -17.01 22.59 -86.25
N ARG A 25 -17.81 23.53 -86.77
CA ARG A 25 -19.27 23.50 -86.66
C ARG A 25 -19.87 22.20 -87.19
N ARG A 26 -19.48 21.77 -88.40
CA ARG A 26 -19.97 20.51 -88.98
C ARG A 26 -19.58 19.28 -88.15
N LYS A 27 -18.38 19.26 -87.56
CA LYS A 27 -17.96 18.18 -86.66
C LYS A 27 -18.79 18.16 -85.37
N ILE A 28 -19.06 19.33 -84.79
CA ILE A 28 -19.94 19.45 -83.61
C ILE A 28 -21.36 19.03 -83.93
N GLU A 29 -21.94 19.47 -85.07
CA GLU A 29 -23.28 19.07 -85.50
C GLU A 29 -23.39 17.56 -85.69
N LYS A 30 -22.41 16.96 -86.38
CA LYS A 30 -22.33 15.51 -86.57
C LYS A 30 -22.26 14.78 -85.23
N PHE A 31 -21.40 15.25 -84.31
CA PHE A 31 -21.26 14.68 -82.98
C PHE A 31 -22.57 14.75 -82.17
N ILE A 32 -23.25 15.90 -82.17
CA ILE A 32 -24.54 16.08 -81.48
C ILE A 32 -25.58 15.11 -82.03
N ARG A 33 -25.65 14.97 -83.36
CA ARG A 33 -26.60 14.07 -84.02
C ARG A 33 -26.33 12.61 -83.70
N GLU A 34 -25.08 12.16 -83.79
CA GLU A 34 -24.67 10.80 -83.45
C GLU A 34 -24.92 10.50 -81.96
N ALA A 35 -24.62 11.44 -81.07
CA ALA A 35 -24.89 11.31 -79.64
C ALA A 35 -26.40 11.24 -79.33
N TYR A 36 -27.21 12.04 -80.02
CA TYR A 36 -28.66 12.01 -79.88
C TYR A 36 -29.27 10.70 -80.39
N GLN A 37 -28.80 10.21 -81.54
CA GLN A 37 -29.20 8.91 -82.07
C GLN A 37 -28.83 7.77 -81.11
N ALA A 38 -27.60 7.78 -80.57
CA ALA A 38 -27.18 6.82 -79.55
C ALA A 38 -28.02 6.90 -78.27
N TYR A 39 -28.52 8.09 -77.89
CA TYR A 39 -29.45 8.22 -76.78
C TYR A 39 -30.80 7.59 -77.08
N GLN A 40 -31.34 7.77 -78.29
CA GLN A 40 -32.61 7.16 -78.70
C GLN A 40 -32.53 5.63 -78.78
N GLU A 41 -31.46 5.09 -79.35
CA GLU A 41 -31.32 3.65 -79.59
C GLU A 41 -31.03 2.85 -78.32
N ARG A 42 -30.16 3.38 -77.45
CA ARG A 42 -29.61 2.64 -76.29
C ARG A 42 -29.61 3.42 -74.99
N GLY A 43 -30.21 4.60 -74.94
CA GLY A 43 -30.23 5.43 -73.74
C GLY A 43 -28.86 5.97 -73.34
N ALA A 44 -27.89 6.04 -74.27
CA ALA A 44 -26.55 6.54 -73.99
C ALA A 44 -26.59 8.01 -73.54
N LYS A 45 -26.19 8.27 -72.30
CA LYS A 45 -26.19 9.62 -71.71
C LYS A 45 -24.92 10.35 -72.09
N LEU A 46 -25.01 11.67 -72.25
CA LEU A 46 -23.83 12.52 -72.40
C LEU A 46 -22.93 12.40 -71.17
N THR A 47 -21.64 12.25 -71.43
CA THR A 47 -20.58 12.42 -70.44
C THR A 47 -20.30 13.91 -70.23
N GLN A 48 -19.49 14.20 -69.21
CA GLN A 48 -19.05 15.57 -68.98
C GLN A 48 -18.20 16.10 -70.13
N ASP A 49 -17.32 15.28 -70.67
CA ASP A 49 -16.43 15.65 -71.78
C ASP A 49 -17.25 15.95 -73.04
N ASP A 50 -18.33 15.19 -73.30
CA ASP A 50 -19.24 15.46 -74.40
C ASP A 50 -19.91 16.84 -74.26
N VAL A 51 -20.38 17.17 -73.05
CA VAL A 51 -20.98 18.47 -72.77
C VAL A 51 -19.96 19.60 -72.91
N ASP A 52 -18.76 19.45 -72.37
CA ASP A 52 -17.72 20.48 -72.42
C ASP A 52 -17.22 20.70 -73.86
N TYR A 53 -17.16 19.63 -74.66
CA TYR A 53 -16.81 19.67 -76.08
C TYR A 53 -17.81 20.48 -76.92
N VAL A 54 -19.11 20.27 -76.73
CA VAL A 54 -20.15 20.94 -77.56
C VAL A 54 -20.53 22.33 -77.06
N THR A 55 -20.34 22.61 -75.77
CA THR A 55 -20.88 23.82 -75.12
C THR A 55 -20.44 25.14 -75.75
N PRO A 56 -19.15 25.37 -76.05
CA PRO A 56 -18.67 26.64 -76.62
C PRO A 56 -19.26 26.94 -78.00
N TYR A 57 -19.70 25.91 -78.73
CA TYR A 57 -20.10 26.01 -80.13
C TYR A 57 -21.62 26.02 -80.34
N LEU A 58 -22.43 25.72 -79.31
CA LEU A 58 -23.90 25.68 -79.41
C LEU A 58 -24.55 26.91 -80.06
N PRO A 59 -24.11 28.16 -79.80
CA PRO A 59 -24.73 29.34 -80.43
C PRO A 59 -24.50 29.43 -81.94
N GLN A 60 -23.59 28.62 -82.48
CA GLN A 60 -23.05 28.74 -83.84
C GLN A 60 -23.43 27.58 -84.76
N VAL A 61 -24.03 26.52 -84.22
CA VAL A 61 -24.40 25.29 -84.94
C VAL A 61 -25.90 25.24 -85.19
N SER A 62 -26.31 24.69 -86.33
CA SER A 62 -27.72 24.49 -86.66
C SER A 62 -28.14 23.08 -86.22
N ILE A 63 -28.85 23.02 -85.10
CA ILE A 63 -29.37 21.77 -84.53
C ILE A 63 -30.89 21.82 -84.43
N THR A 64 -31.53 20.66 -84.40
CA THR A 64 -32.97 20.54 -84.21
C THR A 64 -33.35 20.83 -82.76
N ASP A 65 -34.62 21.20 -82.52
CA ASP A 65 -35.13 21.44 -81.16
C ASP A 65 -34.97 20.22 -80.25
N ALA A 66 -35.12 19.01 -80.81
CA ALA A 66 -34.98 17.76 -80.08
C ALA A 66 -33.51 17.48 -79.68
N GLU A 67 -32.54 17.78 -80.54
CA GLU A 67 -31.11 17.72 -80.23
C GLU A 67 -30.74 18.77 -79.18
N ALA A 68 -31.26 19.99 -79.29
CA ALA A 68 -31.05 21.06 -78.31
C ALA A 68 -31.62 20.68 -76.92
N GLU A 69 -32.82 20.08 -76.89
CA GLU A 69 -33.44 19.59 -75.66
C GLU A 69 -32.63 18.44 -75.04
N PHE A 70 -32.09 17.53 -75.85
CA PHE A 70 -31.20 16.46 -75.39
C PHE A 70 -29.91 17.00 -74.73
N ILE A 71 -29.23 17.97 -75.36
CA ILE A 71 -28.05 18.60 -74.76
C ILE A 71 -28.43 19.33 -73.45
N ALA A 72 -29.55 20.05 -73.42
CA ALA A 72 -30.05 20.71 -72.23
C ALA A 72 -30.41 19.71 -71.12
N TYR A 73 -30.99 18.56 -71.47
CA TYR A 73 -31.28 17.45 -70.56
C TYR A 73 -29.99 16.86 -69.99
N GLY A 74 -29.00 16.52 -70.83
CA GLY A 74 -27.72 15.97 -70.40
C GLY A 74 -26.95 16.92 -69.48
N ARG A 75 -26.91 18.22 -69.79
CA ARG A 75 -26.36 19.27 -68.90
C ARG A 75 -27.06 19.30 -67.55
N ARG A 76 -28.40 19.25 -67.52
CA ARG A 76 -29.19 19.22 -66.28
C ARG A 76 -28.91 17.94 -65.49
N ALA A 77 -28.82 16.79 -66.15
CA ALA A 77 -28.53 15.50 -65.53
C ALA A 77 -27.14 15.46 -64.89
N LEU A 78 -26.10 15.90 -65.60
CA LEU A 78 -24.71 15.97 -65.09
C LEU A 78 -24.57 16.98 -63.95
N ARG A 79 -25.22 18.15 -64.05
CA ARG A 79 -25.27 19.13 -62.93
C ARG A 79 -25.97 18.53 -61.70
N ARG A 80 -27.07 17.79 -61.87
CA ARG A 80 -27.74 17.09 -60.76
C ARG A 80 -26.85 16.00 -60.16
N ALA A 81 -26.14 15.23 -60.99
CA ALA A 81 -25.22 14.19 -60.53
C ALA A 81 -24.05 14.78 -59.73
N ARG A 82 -23.38 15.82 -60.24
CA ARG A 82 -22.32 16.54 -59.52
C ARG A 82 -22.80 17.13 -58.21
N ARG A 83 -23.97 17.78 -58.20
CA ARG A 83 -24.58 18.31 -56.96
C ARG A 83 -24.86 17.21 -55.96
N ARG A 84 -25.36 16.04 -56.38
CA ARG A 84 -25.56 14.88 -55.48
C ARG A 84 -24.24 14.42 -54.85
N VAL A 85 -23.19 14.25 -55.65
CA VAL A 85 -21.86 13.85 -55.15
C VAL A 85 -21.30 14.90 -54.18
N GLN A 86 -21.39 16.19 -54.51
CA GLN A 86 -20.97 17.27 -53.62
C GLN A 86 -21.76 17.27 -52.30
N MET A 87 -23.08 17.06 -52.35
CA MET A 87 -23.91 16.96 -51.15
C MET A 87 -23.55 15.75 -50.29
N ILE A 88 -23.19 14.61 -50.89
CA ILE A 88 -22.71 13.43 -50.16
C ILE A 88 -21.38 13.73 -49.46
N ILE A 89 -20.42 14.33 -50.18
CA ILE A 89 -19.11 14.70 -49.61
C ILE A 89 -19.28 15.68 -48.44
N VAL A 90 -20.11 16.72 -48.62
CA VAL A 90 -20.42 17.68 -47.56
C VAL A 90 -21.10 16.98 -46.38
N GLY A 91 -22.02 16.05 -46.63
CA GLY A 91 -22.66 15.24 -45.59
C GLY A 91 -21.67 14.39 -44.80
N VAL A 92 -20.75 13.69 -45.48
CA VAL A 92 -19.71 12.87 -44.85
C VAL A 92 -18.76 13.75 -44.02
N MET A 93 -18.31 14.89 -44.57
CA MET A 93 -17.44 15.81 -43.82
C MET A 93 -18.15 16.39 -42.58
N ALA A 94 -19.44 16.70 -42.67
CA ALA A 94 -20.21 17.16 -41.52
C ALA A 94 -20.28 16.10 -40.41
N VAL A 95 -20.53 14.83 -40.77
CA VAL A 95 -20.55 13.71 -39.81
C VAL A 95 -19.18 13.51 -39.16
N LEU A 96 -18.10 13.53 -39.94
CA LEU A 96 -16.74 13.41 -39.41
C LEU A 96 -16.37 14.58 -38.47
N ALA A 97 -16.79 15.79 -38.80
CA ALA A 97 -16.57 16.97 -37.95
C ALA A 97 -17.30 16.83 -36.60
N VAL A 98 -18.53 16.29 -36.60
CA VAL A 98 -19.28 16.01 -35.37
C VAL A 98 -18.57 14.95 -34.52
N PHE A 99 -18.10 13.86 -35.13
CA PHE A 99 -17.34 12.82 -34.41
C PHE A 99 -16.02 13.37 -33.83
N LEU A 100 -15.30 14.20 -34.58
CA LEU A 100 -14.09 14.85 -34.09
C LEU A 100 -14.38 15.78 -32.91
N ALA A 101 -15.45 16.56 -32.98
CA ALA A 101 -15.88 17.43 -31.88
C ALA A 101 -16.22 16.62 -30.62
N ILE A 102 -16.97 15.51 -30.76
CA ILE A 102 -17.28 14.60 -29.64
C ILE A 102 -16.01 14.00 -29.06
N ALA A 103 -15.09 13.52 -29.89
CA ALA A 103 -13.82 12.93 -29.45
C ALA A 103 -12.96 13.94 -28.67
N LEU A 104 -12.90 15.20 -29.11
CA LEU A 104 -12.18 16.26 -28.41
C LEU A 104 -12.82 16.60 -27.05
N ILE A 105 -14.15 16.68 -26.99
CA ILE A 105 -14.88 16.90 -25.72
C ILE A 105 -14.62 15.75 -24.75
N GLN A 106 -14.72 14.50 -25.22
CA GLN A 106 -14.45 13.31 -24.42
C GLN A 106 -13.00 13.28 -23.93
N TRP A 107 -12.03 13.58 -24.79
CA TRP A 107 -10.61 13.63 -24.41
C TRP A 107 -10.33 14.69 -23.33
N ASN A 108 -10.90 15.89 -23.48
CA ASN A 108 -10.77 16.95 -22.46
C ASN A 108 -11.43 16.54 -21.13
N SER A 109 -12.61 15.92 -21.16
CA SER A 109 -13.28 15.43 -19.96
C SER A 109 -12.48 14.30 -19.27
N ALA A 110 -11.87 13.41 -20.04
CA ALA A 110 -11.04 12.33 -19.54
C ALA A 110 -9.74 12.87 -18.92
N ASN A 111 -9.13 13.89 -19.52
CA ASN A 111 -7.94 14.54 -18.97
C ASN A 111 -8.27 15.29 -17.67
N ALA A 112 -9.41 15.98 -17.61
CA ALA A 112 -9.88 16.63 -16.39
C ALA A 112 -10.20 15.62 -15.28
N ALA A 113 -10.80 14.48 -15.62
CA ALA A 113 -11.06 13.40 -14.68
C ALA A 113 -9.75 12.77 -14.16
N LYS A 114 -8.77 12.54 -15.03
CA LYS A 114 -7.43 12.04 -14.63
C LYS A 114 -6.74 13.01 -13.69
N ALA A 115 -6.75 14.31 -13.98
CA ALA A 115 -6.16 15.33 -13.11
C ALA A 115 -6.83 15.38 -11.73
N LYS A 116 -8.16 15.20 -11.66
CA LYS A 116 -8.87 15.08 -10.38
C LYS A 116 -8.50 13.81 -9.63
N LEU A 117 -8.32 12.69 -10.33
CA LEU A 117 -7.94 11.42 -9.73
C LEU A 117 -6.51 11.46 -9.16
N THR A 118 -5.57 12.12 -9.85
CA THR A 118 -4.20 12.27 -9.32
C THR A 118 -4.19 13.12 -8.06
N VAL A 119 -4.90 14.25 -8.04
CA VAL A 119 -5.04 15.07 -6.83
C VAL A 119 -5.69 14.27 -5.69
N ALA A 120 -6.78 13.55 -5.96
CA ALA A 120 -7.42 12.72 -4.94
C ALA A 120 -6.54 11.57 -4.42
N LEU A 121 -5.65 11.02 -5.26
CA LEU A 121 -4.69 10.01 -4.85
C LEU A 121 -3.61 10.61 -3.96
N ASP A 122 -3.08 11.77 -4.33
CA ASP A 122 -2.08 12.49 -3.54
C ASP A 122 -2.67 12.90 -2.18
N ASP A 123 -3.88 13.45 -2.16
CA ASP A 123 -4.62 13.79 -0.92
C ASP A 123 -4.85 12.55 -0.04
N ALA A 124 -5.15 11.39 -0.65
CA ALA A 124 -5.35 10.15 0.09
C ALA A 124 -4.05 9.58 0.68
N ILE A 125 -2.92 9.75 -0.01
CA ILE A 125 -1.59 9.40 0.49
C ILE A 125 -1.23 10.31 1.67
N GLU A 126 -1.39 11.63 1.51
CA GLU A 126 -1.13 12.60 2.58
C GLU A 126 -2.00 12.35 3.82
N ALA A 127 -3.30 12.08 3.62
CA ALA A 127 -4.21 11.75 4.71
C ALA A 127 -3.81 10.46 5.44
N LYS A 128 -3.33 9.45 4.70
CA LYS A 128 -2.84 8.20 5.29
C LYS A 128 -1.56 8.43 6.10
N ASP A 129 -0.60 9.16 5.56
CA ASP A 129 0.67 9.46 6.24
C ASP A 129 0.42 10.32 7.49
N ALA A 130 -0.47 11.31 7.41
CA ALA A 130 -0.89 12.12 8.56
C ALA A 130 -1.58 11.28 9.64
N ALA A 131 -2.44 10.33 9.26
CA ALA A 131 -3.09 9.41 10.20
C ALA A 131 -2.08 8.48 10.89
N GLN A 132 -1.10 7.94 10.15
CA GLN A 132 -0.03 7.13 10.72
C GLN A 132 0.83 7.94 11.70
N ALA A 133 1.25 9.15 11.33
CA ALA A 133 2.01 10.03 12.22
C ALA A 133 1.20 10.49 13.46
N ALA A 134 -0.12 10.62 13.35
CA ALA A 134 -0.99 10.87 14.50
C ALA A 134 -1.06 9.65 15.43
N GLN A 135 -1.20 8.45 14.87
CA GLN A 135 -1.21 7.21 15.62
C GLN A 135 0.11 6.99 16.37
N GLU A 136 1.26 7.19 15.71
CA GLU A 136 2.58 7.07 16.34
C GLU A 136 2.76 8.06 17.51
N ARG A 137 2.29 9.31 17.35
CA ARG A 137 2.29 10.29 18.44
C ARG A 137 1.44 9.83 19.62
N THR A 138 0.22 9.36 19.37
CA THR A 138 -0.65 8.83 20.43
C THR A 138 -0.01 7.64 21.15
N VAL A 139 0.62 6.72 20.41
CA VAL A 139 1.35 5.58 21.01
C VAL A 139 2.44 6.08 21.95
N ASN A 140 3.30 6.99 21.48
CA ASN A 140 4.39 7.54 22.28
C ASN A 140 3.86 8.25 23.54
N GLU A 141 2.86 9.11 23.39
CA GLU A 141 2.25 9.85 24.50
C GLU A 141 1.66 8.90 25.56
N VAL A 142 0.93 7.85 25.15
CA VAL A 142 0.34 6.88 26.08
C VAL A 142 1.41 6.06 26.79
N ILE A 143 2.46 5.62 26.08
CA ILE A 143 3.57 4.88 26.69
C ILE A 143 4.33 5.76 27.68
N GLU A 144 4.69 6.99 27.28
CA GLU A 144 5.34 7.96 28.17
C GLU A 144 4.50 8.26 29.42
N ALA A 145 3.20 8.50 29.23
CA ALA A 145 2.28 8.75 30.33
C ALA A 145 2.23 7.57 31.29
N SER A 146 2.30 6.33 30.80
CA SER A 146 2.33 5.12 31.63
C SER A 146 3.61 5.03 32.46
N TRP A 147 4.77 5.36 31.89
CA TRP A 147 6.04 5.45 32.61
C TRP A 147 6.04 6.56 33.68
N LYS A 148 5.55 7.75 33.32
CA LYS A 148 5.43 8.88 34.27
C LYS A 148 4.45 8.55 35.40
N ALA A 149 3.32 7.92 35.06
CA ALA A 149 2.33 7.51 36.04
C ALA A 149 2.88 6.47 37.03
N GLY A 150 3.73 5.55 36.56
CA GLY A 150 4.49 4.64 37.42
C GLY A 150 5.33 5.38 38.47
N ALA A 151 5.97 6.50 38.11
CA ALA A 151 6.76 7.29 39.06
C ALA A 151 5.96 7.80 40.26
N TYR A 152 4.66 8.09 40.08
CA TYR A 152 3.78 8.50 41.20
C TYR A 152 3.40 7.35 42.13
N LEU A 153 3.44 6.09 41.66
CA LEU A 153 3.20 4.92 42.52
C LEU A 153 4.30 4.77 43.58
N GLY A 154 5.54 5.13 43.25
CA GLY A 154 6.70 4.97 44.13
C GLY A 154 6.71 5.95 45.33
N GLU A 155 5.97 7.05 45.25
CA GLU A 155 5.91 8.04 46.33
C GLU A 155 4.88 7.70 47.42
N THR A 156 3.83 6.94 47.06
CA THR A 156 2.64 6.77 47.90
C THR A 156 2.49 5.35 48.45
N ASP A 157 3.01 4.34 47.75
CA ASP A 157 2.88 2.95 48.16
C ASP A 157 4.18 2.41 48.77
N LYS A 158 4.24 2.42 50.11
CA LYS A 158 5.35 1.81 50.87
C LYS A 158 5.25 0.27 50.92
N SER A 159 4.13 -0.31 50.50
CA SER A 159 4.03 -1.76 50.31
C SER A 159 4.63 -2.07 48.95
N GLY A 160 5.90 -2.50 48.95
CA GLY A 160 6.67 -2.78 47.74
C GLY A 160 5.93 -3.69 46.77
N VAL A 161 6.33 -3.67 45.51
CA VAL A 161 5.79 -4.58 44.49
C VAL A 161 6.34 -5.99 44.72
N GLU A 162 5.44 -6.95 44.91
CA GLU A 162 5.79 -8.36 45.16
C GLU A 162 6.14 -9.13 43.86
N GLY A 163 5.83 -8.55 42.70
CA GLY A 163 6.39 -8.94 41.40
C GLY A 163 5.62 -8.46 40.19
N ILE A 164 5.95 -8.98 39.01
CA ILE A 164 5.44 -8.47 37.72
C ILE A 164 3.90 -8.46 37.63
N ARG A 165 3.23 -9.42 38.28
CA ARG A 165 1.77 -9.49 38.36
C ARG A 165 1.18 -8.36 39.22
N ASP A 166 1.84 -8.05 40.33
CA ASP A 166 1.43 -6.96 41.21
C ASP A 166 1.71 -5.60 40.56
N LEU A 167 2.88 -5.46 39.91
CA LEU A 167 3.20 -4.29 39.09
C LEU A 167 2.14 -4.06 38.01
N TYR A 168 1.76 -5.12 37.30
CA TYR A 168 0.70 -5.04 36.29
C TYR A 168 -0.61 -4.56 36.90
N LYS A 169 -1.06 -5.14 38.03
CA LYS A 169 -2.30 -4.70 38.71
C LYS A 169 -2.28 -3.23 39.09
N LYS A 170 -1.14 -2.73 39.59
CA LYS A 170 -0.99 -1.30 39.94
C LYS A 170 -1.00 -0.39 38.72
N LEU A 171 -0.49 -0.87 37.58
CA LEU A 171 -0.48 -0.12 36.31
C LEU A 171 -1.72 -0.33 35.45
N GLN A 172 -2.58 -1.29 35.78
CA GLN A 172 -3.70 -1.73 34.94
C GLN A 172 -4.68 -0.59 34.61
N LEU A 173 -4.88 0.35 35.53
CA LEU A 173 -5.71 1.55 35.30
C LEU A 173 -5.18 2.43 34.16
N LEU A 174 -3.88 2.38 33.89
CA LEU A 174 -3.19 3.20 32.91
C LEU A 174 -2.94 2.43 31.62
N MET A 175 -2.62 1.14 31.76
CA MET A 175 -2.25 0.23 30.67
C MET A 175 -2.68 -1.21 31.00
N ASP A 176 -3.95 -1.54 30.73
CA ASP A 176 -4.41 -2.94 30.72
C ASP A 176 -4.01 -3.64 29.41
N LEU A 177 -4.24 -4.96 29.34
CA LEU A 177 -3.91 -5.75 28.15
C LEU A 177 -4.63 -5.25 26.89
N LYS A 178 -5.91 -4.90 27.01
CA LYS A 178 -6.72 -4.41 25.87
C LYS A 178 -6.17 -3.10 25.31
N LYS A 179 -5.78 -2.18 26.18
CA LYS A 179 -5.15 -0.92 25.78
C LYS A 179 -3.78 -1.16 25.18
N ALA A 180 -2.94 -1.99 25.79
CA ALA A 180 -1.66 -2.37 25.21
C ALA A 180 -1.82 -2.98 23.80
N GLN A 181 -2.84 -3.84 23.63
CA GLN A 181 -3.19 -4.45 22.35
C GLN A 181 -3.64 -3.42 21.30
N SER A 182 -4.34 -2.36 21.72
CA SER A 182 -4.79 -1.29 20.82
C SER A 182 -3.67 -0.36 20.32
N LEU A 183 -2.53 -0.34 21.01
CA LEU A 183 -1.38 0.50 20.63
C LEU A 183 -0.51 -0.18 19.58
N SER A 184 -0.47 -1.51 19.55
CA SER A 184 0.33 -2.24 18.58
C SER A 184 -0.42 -2.42 17.26
N PRO A 185 0.28 -2.35 16.11
CA PRO A 185 -0.31 -2.69 14.82
C PRO A 185 -0.63 -4.18 14.65
N VAL A 186 -0.14 -5.04 15.56
CA VAL A 186 -0.29 -6.50 15.49
C VAL A 186 -0.74 -7.09 16.84
N PRO A 187 -1.33 -8.30 16.86
CA PRO A 187 -1.66 -9.00 18.10
C PRO A 187 -0.44 -9.20 19.00
N ILE A 188 -0.57 -9.00 20.32
CA ILE A 188 0.46 -9.28 21.33
C ILE A 188 0.76 -10.79 21.37
N PHE A 189 -0.30 -11.59 21.32
CA PHE A 189 -0.24 -13.06 21.36
C PHE A 189 -0.78 -13.65 20.05
N ILE A 190 -0.10 -14.68 19.53
CA ILE A 190 -0.58 -15.49 18.40
C ILE A 190 -1.50 -16.61 18.91
N LYS A 191 -1.23 -17.12 20.11
CA LYS A 191 -1.98 -18.20 20.77
C LYS A 191 -1.87 -18.04 22.28
N GLY A 192 -2.84 -18.56 23.02
CA GLY A 192 -2.74 -18.78 24.45
C GLY A 192 -4.06 -18.47 25.16
N PRO A 193 -4.04 -18.47 26.50
CA PRO A 193 -5.26 -18.34 27.29
C PRO A 193 -5.69 -16.88 27.48
N HIS A 194 -4.89 -15.90 27.08
CA HIS A 194 -5.18 -14.49 27.26
C HIS A 194 -6.27 -14.03 26.30
N GLN A 195 -7.32 -13.40 26.83
CA GLN A 195 -8.46 -12.86 26.08
C GLN A 195 -8.53 -11.35 26.30
N ASP A 196 -9.52 -10.87 27.05
CA ASP A 196 -9.65 -9.46 27.43
C ASP A 196 -8.56 -9.00 28.43
N ASP A 197 -8.04 -9.93 29.23
CA ASP A 197 -6.97 -9.71 30.21
C ASP A 197 -6.04 -10.94 30.33
N PHE A 198 -4.96 -10.81 31.10
CA PHE A 198 -4.05 -11.91 31.41
C PHE A 198 -4.73 -12.99 32.25
N ASP A 199 -5.00 -14.14 31.64
CA ASP A 199 -5.27 -15.36 32.40
C ASP A 199 -3.98 -15.88 33.08
N VAL A 200 -3.89 -15.66 34.40
CA VAL A 200 -2.76 -16.07 35.25
C VAL A 200 -2.96 -17.44 35.91
N TYR A 201 -4.13 -18.07 35.72
CA TYR A 201 -4.52 -19.34 36.33
C TYR A 201 -4.53 -20.51 35.35
N SER A 202 -4.48 -20.23 34.05
CA SER A 202 -4.36 -21.26 33.02
C SER A 202 -3.07 -22.08 33.15
N ASN A 203 -3.18 -23.37 32.81
CA ASN A 203 -2.01 -24.24 32.61
C ASN A 203 -1.26 -23.91 31.31
N GLU A 204 -1.98 -23.37 30.31
CA GLU A 204 -1.39 -22.85 29.08
C GLU A 204 -0.69 -21.50 29.31
N PHE A 205 0.10 -21.07 28.33
CA PHE A 205 0.76 -19.77 28.38
C PHE A 205 0.60 -19.02 27.05
N GLY A 206 0.70 -17.69 27.09
CA GLY A 206 0.67 -16.85 25.90
C GLY A 206 1.91 -17.04 25.04
N TYR A 207 1.69 -17.38 23.77
CA TYR A 207 2.69 -17.41 22.70
C TYR A 207 2.76 -16.02 22.09
N TYR A 208 3.83 -15.28 22.37
CA TYR A 208 3.98 -13.92 21.87
C TYR A 208 4.11 -13.89 20.36
N ASN A 209 3.63 -12.82 19.75
CA ASN A 209 3.90 -12.52 18.35
C ASN A 209 5.31 -11.93 18.19
N PRO A 210 6.21 -12.53 17.41
CA PRO A 210 7.54 -11.95 17.15
C PRO A 210 7.47 -10.55 16.54
N GLU A 211 6.48 -10.25 15.70
CA GLU A 211 6.28 -8.91 15.11
C GLU A 211 5.88 -7.89 16.18
N PHE A 212 5.10 -8.29 17.18
CA PHE A 212 4.78 -7.44 18.32
C PHE A 212 6.04 -7.08 19.10
N LEU A 213 6.93 -8.04 19.33
CA LEU A 213 8.18 -7.79 20.06
C LEU A 213 9.14 -6.91 19.27
N ALA A 214 9.22 -7.08 17.95
CA ALA A 214 9.97 -6.19 17.08
C ALA A 214 9.44 -4.74 17.16
N TRP A 215 8.12 -4.57 17.16
CA TRP A 215 7.49 -3.27 17.42
C TRP A 215 7.79 -2.76 18.83
N ALA A 216 7.65 -3.60 19.86
CA ALA A 216 7.82 -3.21 21.25
C ALA A 216 9.23 -2.68 21.52
N LYS A 217 10.27 -3.33 20.97
CA LYS A 217 11.67 -2.93 21.07
C LYS A 217 11.91 -1.45 20.72
N GLY A 218 11.18 -0.90 19.76
CA GLY A 218 11.32 0.50 19.34
C GLY A 218 10.40 1.51 20.05
N ASN A 219 9.42 1.03 20.82
CA ASN A 219 8.31 1.85 21.29
C ASN A 219 8.10 1.84 22.81
N VAL A 220 8.39 0.74 23.53
CA VAL A 220 8.00 0.59 24.95
C VAL A 220 8.97 1.23 25.96
N ILE A 221 10.11 1.74 25.51
CA ILE A 221 11.15 2.37 26.35
C ILE A 221 11.43 3.79 25.82
N PRO A 222 10.50 4.74 25.98
CA PRO A 222 10.63 6.09 25.40
C PRO A 222 11.84 6.87 25.94
N ALA A 223 12.27 6.57 27.18
CA ALA A 223 13.44 7.18 27.82
C ALA A 223 14.79 6.86 27.15
N GLU A 224 14.83 5.88 26.23
CA GLU A 224 16.04 5.59 25.44
C GLU A 224 16.49 6.83 24.65
N LYS A 225 15.52 7.60 24.13
CA LYS A 225 15.76 8.78 23.27
C LYS A 225 15.58 10.11 24.00
N ASP A 226 15.04 10.11 25.21
CA ASP A 226 14.76 11.31 26.00
C ASP A 226 15.43 11.24 27.39
N GLY A 227 16.48 12.05 27.56
CA GLY A 227 17.23 12.14 28.82
C GLY A 227 16.46 12.77 29.97
N LEU A 228 15.54 13.71 29.70
CA LEU A 228 14.69 14.32 30.74
C LEU A 228 13.66 13.32 31.24
N LEU A 229 13.02 12.59 30.31
CA LEU A 229 12.11 11.52 30.66
C LEU A 229 12.80 10.42 31.45
N ARG A 230 14.01 10.03 31.04
CA ARG A 230 14.83 9.06 31.77
C ARG A 230 15.09 9.51 33.21
N GLN A 231 15.51 10.75 33.41
CA GLN A 231 15.72 11.30 34.74
C GLN A 231 14.43 11.28 35.58
N ALA A 232 13.30 11.69 35.00
CA ALA A 232 12.01 11.72 35.68
C ALA A 232 11.48 10.33 36.06
N THR A 233 11.84 9.30 35.28
CA THR A 233 11.35 7.91 35.46
C THR A 233 12.38 7.00 36.13
N GLN A 234 13.59 7.48 36.40
CA GLN A 234 14.62 6.71 37.11
C GLN A 234 14.16 6.22 38.50
N PRO A 235 13.42 7.00 39.32
CA PRO A 235 12.94 6.50 40.62
C PRO A 235 11.96 5.34 40.47
N PHE A 236 11.06 5.41 39.47
CA PHE A 236 10.15 4.31 39.14
C PHE A 236 10.91 3.04 38.77
N TYR A 237 11.87 3.17 37.85
CA TYR A 237 12.73 2.05 37.45
C TYR A 237 13.46 1.45 38.65
N GLY A 238 14.16 2.30 39.42
CA GLY A 238 14.96 1.87 40.56
C GLY A 238 14.15 1.14 41.62
N HIS A 239 12.93 1.61 41.90
CA HIS A 239 12.11 1.06 42.96
C HIS A 239 11.32 -0.19 42.56
N PHE A 240 10.84 -0.28 41.31
CA PHE A 240 9.93 -1.37 40.92
C PHE A 240 10.46 -2.31 39.84
N ILE A 241 11.38 -1.87 38.99
CA ILE A 241 11.75 -2.61 37.77
C ILE A 241 13.18 -3.16 37.85
N ARG A 242 14.11 -2.41 38.44
CA ARG A 242 15.56 -2.69 38.39
C ARG A 242 15.88 -4.12 38.79
N ASP A 243 15.42 -4.55 39.96
CA ASP A 243 15.75 -5.87 40.50
C ASP A 243 15.17 -6.99 39.63
N MET A 244 13.93 -6.83 39.14
CA MET A 244 13.34 -7.76 38.18
C MET A 244 14.15 -7.82 36.88
N ALA A 245 14.52 -6.67 36.32
CA ALA A 245 15.28 -6.61 35.07
C ALA A 245 16.64 -7.32 35.20
N ARG A 246 17.37 -7.07 36.30
CA ARG A 246 18.65 -7.72 36.62
C ARG A 246 18.48 -9.23 36.77
N ILE A 247 17.47 -9.70 37.51
CA ILE A 247 17.23 -11.14 37.71
C ILE A 247 16.85 -11.83 36.40
N TYR A 248 15.99 -11.22 35.58
CA TYR A 248 15.62 -11.78 34.28
C TYR A 248 16.86 -11.88 33.37
N TYR A 249 17.76 -10.89 33.40
CA TYR A 249 19.01 -10.93 32.65
C TYR A 249 19.91 -12.08 33.12
N LEU A 250 20.14 -12.20 34.43
CA LEU A 250 21.02 -13.22 35.00
C LEU A 250 20.49 -14.65 34.80
N THR A 251 19.18 -14.86 34.95
CA THR A 251 18.57 -16.18 34.74
C THR A 251 18.57 -16.63 33.28
N TYR A 252 18.46 -15.69 32.33
CA TYR A 252 18.67 -15.98 30.92
C TYR A 252 20.10 -16.49 30.68
N GLN A 253 21.09 -15.72 31.16
CA GLN A 253 22.51 -16.10 31.03
C GLN A 253 22.79 -17.47 31.66
N GLN A 254 22.25 -17.73 32.85
CA GLN A 254 22.43 -19.02 33.52
C GLN A 254 21.82 -20.18 32.73
N LEU A 255 20.61 -20.03 32.19
CA LEU A 255 19.98 -21.08 31.37
C LEU A 255 20.77 -21.36 30.10
N GLU A 256 21.29 -20.33 29.45
CA GLU A 256 22.09 -20.49 28.23
C GLU A 256 23.46 -21.13 28.49
N GLN A 257 24.04 -20.94 29.68
CA GLN A 257 25.24 -21.64 30.12
C GLN A 257 24.98 -23.12 30.49
N GLN A 258 23.72 -23.53 30.65
CA GLN A 258 23.32 -24.88 31.07
C GLN A 258 22.31 -25.53 30.09
N PRO A 259 22.72 -25.79 28.83
CA PRO A 259 21.80 -26.27 27.80
C PRO A 259 21.13 -27.60 28.16
N ALA A 260 21.83 -28.51 28.84
CA ALA A 260 21.28 -29.80 29.25
C ALA A 260 20.13 -29.65 30.27
N LEU A 261 20.29 -28.78 31.28
CA LEU A 261 19.21 -28.47 32.23
C LEU A 261 18.03 -27.83 31.50
N ARG A 262 18.32 -26.79 30.72
CA ARG A 262 17.34 -26.01 29.97
C ARG A 262 16.48 -26.88 29.06
N ASP A 263 17.11 -27.72 28.24
CA ASP A 263 16.41 -28.56 27.26
C ASP A 263 15.61 -29.67 27.98
N ARG A 264 16.15 -30.26 29.05
CA ARG A 264 15.42 -31.21 29.92
C ARG A 264 14.18 -30.58 30.56
N VAL A 265 14.30 -29.39 31.12
CA VAL A 265 13.16 -28.70 31.77
C VAL A 265 12.12 -28.29 30.72
N GLN A 266 12.54 -27.84 29.55
CA GLN A 266 11.65 -27.52 28.44
C GLN A 266 10.83 -28.74 28.00
N GLU A 267 11.47 -29.90 27.82
CA GLU A 267 10.79 -31.15 27.48
C GLU A 267 9.79 -31.58 28.56
N GLN A 268 10.20 -31.52 29.84
CA GLN A 268 9.32 -31.82 30.97
C GLN A 268 8.12 -30.88 31.03
N TYR A 269 8.31 -29.59 30.74
CA TYR A 269 7.21 -28.63 30.72
C TYR A 269 6.23 -28.89 29.56
N LEU A 270 6.74 -29.26 28.37
CA LEU A 270 5.91 -29.66 27.24
C LEU A 270 5.10 -30.94 27.54
N GLY A 271 5.69 -31.90 28.27
CA GLY A 271 4.97 -33.07 28.78
C GLY A 271 3.88 -32.70 29.79
N PHE A 272 4.16 -31.77 30.71
CA PHE A 272 3.16 -31.22 31.64
C PHE A 272 1.98 -30.59 30.89
N LEU A 273 2.22 -29.79 29.84
CA LEU A 273 1.16 -29.17 29.04
C LEU A 273 0.28 -30.18 28.30
N LYS A 274 0.81 -31.36 27.97
CA LYS A 274 0.05 -32.47 27.35
C LYS A 274 -0.74 -33.30 28.37
N GLY A 275 -0.53 -33.08 29.66
CA GLY A 275 -1.07 -33.91 30.73
C GLY A 275 -0.27 -35.19 30.99
N ASP A 276 0.88 -35.37 30.32
CA ASP A 276 1.75 -36.54 30.50
C ASP A 276 2.48 -36.51 31.85
N ILE A 277 2.66 -35.32 32.42
CA ILE A 277 3.32 -35.08 33.71
C ILE A 277 2.35 -34.32 34.61
N VAL A 278 2.08 -34.86 35.80
CA VAL A 278 1.30 -34.17 36.83
C VAL A 278 2.27 -33.39 37.72
N SER A 279 2.14 -32.06 37.74
CA SER A 279 2.82 -31.23 38.74
C SER A 279 1.95 -31.16 39.99
N THR A 280 2.26 -31.97 41.00
CA THR A 280 1.68 -31.81 42.35
C THR A 280 2.50 -30.78 43.11
N GLY A 281 1.85 -29.77 43.70
CA GLY A 281 2.50 -28.85 44.63
C GLY A 281 3.03 -29.57 45.89
N TRP A 282 3.55 -28.79 46.84
CA TRP A 282 3.86 -29.30 48.17
C TRP A 282 2.67 -30.08 48.76
N VAL A 283 2.95 -31.17 49.48
CA VAL A 283 1.92 -32.04 50.08
C VAL A 283 0.91 -31.19 50.86
N GLY A 284 -0.32 -31.09 50.33
CA GLY A 284 -1.42 -30.31 50.93
C GLY A 284 -1.80 -29.02 50.19
N SER A 285 -1.17 -28.64 49.08
CA SER A 285 -1.65 -27.53 48.24
C SER A 285 -2.45 -28.03 47.03
N ASP A 286 -3.67 -27.53 46.88
CA ASP A 286 -4.49 -27.71 45.66
C ASP A 286 -3.98 -26.84 44.49
N ALA A 287 -2.80 -26.22 44.64
CA ALA A 287 -2.22 -25.32 43.68
C ALA A 287 -1.69 -26.10 42.46
N GLN A 288 -2.38 -25.92 41.33
CA GLN A 288 -1.99 -26.43 40.02
C GLN A 288 -1.63 -25.24 39.11
N GLY A 289 -0.79 -25.47 38.10
CA GLY A 289 -0.40 -24.39 37.19
C GLY A 289 1.02 -24.50 36.68
N GLY A 290 1.29 -23.84 35.56
CA GLY A 290 2.65 -23.74 35.03
C GLY A 290 3.61 -22.99 35.98
N GLY A 291 3.13 -22.12 36.87
CA GLY A 291 3.95 -21.48 37.90
C GLY A 291 4.50 -22.49 38.91
N ILE A 292 3.60 -23.30 39.49
CA ILE A 292 3.92 -24.36 40.45
C ILE A 292 4.88 -25.40 39.85
N PHE A 293 4.72 -25.74 38.57
CA PHE A 293 5.67 -26.61 37.87
C PHE A 293 7.11 -26.09 37.98
N PHE A 294 7.33 -24.79 37.72
CA PHE A 294 8.67 -24.21 37.78
C PHE A 294 9.17 -24.03 39.22
N GLU A 295 8.30 -23.70 40.17
CA GLU A 295 8.65 -23.67 41.60
C GLU A 295 9.11 -25.03 42.11
N ASN A 296 8.39 -26.10 41.79
CA ASN A 296 8.81 -27.45 42.14
C ASN A 296 10.13 -27.83 41.46
N ARG A 297 10.33 -27.38 40.22
CA ARG A 297 11.49 -27.78 39.43
C ARG A 297 12.78 -27.08 39.84
N PHE A 298 12.70 -25.78 40.13
CA PHE A 298 13.86 -24.94 40.39
C PHE A 298 14.01 -24.60 41.88
N GLY A 299 12.91 -24.56 42.64
CA GLY A 299 12.88 -24.01 43.98
C GLY A 299 13.86 -24.64 44.96
N GLN A 300 13.89 -25.97 45.04
CA GLN A 300 14.78 -26.67 46.00
C GLN A 300 16.27 -26.41 45.73
N ALA A 301 16.66 -26.23 44.48
CA ALA A 301 18.04 -26.00 44.10
C ALA A 301 18.45 -24.52 44.28
N VAL A 302 17.53 -23.56 44.14
CA VAL A 302 17.81 -22.13 44.32
C VAL A 302 17.83 -21.73 45.79
N TRP A 303 16.96 -22.33 46.61
CA TRP A 303 16.74 -21.93 48.00
C TRP A 303 18.02 -21.75 48.83
N PRO A 304 19.03 -22.64 48.76
CA PRO A 304 20.27 -22.48 49.53
C PRO A 304 21.13 -21.28 49.12
N TYR A 305 20.91 -20.73 47.93
CA TYR A 305 21.76 -19.69 47.33
C TYR A 305 21.11 -18.31 47.25
N VAL A 306 19.89 -18.15 47.77
CA VAL A 306 19.11 -16.90 47.68
C VAL A 306 19.89 -15.69 48.20
N SER A 307 20.51 -15.80 49.37
CA SER A 307 21.30 -14.70 49.96
C SER A 307 22.55 -14.36 49.13
N GLU A 308 23.15 -15.35 48.46
CA GLU A 308 24.27 -15.10 47.56
C GLU A 308 23.81 -14.39 46.28
N ILE A 309 22.66 -14.80 45.72
CA ILE A 309 22.03 -14.13 44.57
C ILE A 309 21.74 -12.67 44.93
N GLU A 310 21.07 -12.40 46.06
CA GLU A 310 20.75 -11.04 46.53
C GLU A 310 21.99 -10.18 46.65
N THR A 311 23.03 -10.71 47.31
CA THR A 311 24.29 -9.99 47.52
C THR A 311 25.02 -9.71 46.22
N ARG A 312 25.19 -10.72 45.35
CA ARG A 312 25.97 -10.57 44.11
C ARG A 312 25.22 -9.76 43.06
N ALA A 313 23.91 -9.93 42.96
CA ALA A 313 23.06 -9.19 42.02
C ALA A 313 22.71 -7.77 42.47
N GLN A 314 23.15 -7.38 43.67
CA GLN A 314 22.91 -6.04 44.25
C GLN A 314 21.41 -5.72 44.24
N LEU A 315 20.62 -6.63 44.80
CA LEU A 315 19.16 -6.55 44.85
C LEU A 315 18.73 -5.93 46.19
N ASP A 316 17.70 -5.09 46.16
CA ASP A 316 17.06 -4.50 47.34
C ASP A 316 15.85 -5.34 47.80
N VAL A 317 15.47 -6.39 47.07
CA VAL A 317 14.32 -7.25 47.37
C VAL A 317 14.65 -8.43 48.29
N ASN A 318 13.85 -8.64 49.34
CA ASN A 318 13.84 -9.86 50.17
C ASN A 318 13.00 -11.00 49.53
N ASN A 319 13.01 -11.10 48.20
CA ASN A 319 12.24 -12.12 47.47
C ASN A 319 12.95 -12.56 46.18
N ALA A 320 14.28 -12.51 46.15
CA ALA A 320 15.06 -12.91 44.97
C ALA A 320 14.76 -14.36 44.56
N TYR A 321 14.48 -15.24 45.53
CA TYR A 321 14.01 -16.60 45.29
C TYR A 321 12.84 -16.67 44.30
N TYR A 322 11.75 -15.95 44.58
CA TYR A 322 10.54 -16.00 43.76
C TYR A 322 10.81 -15.47 42.35
N TYR A 323 11.48 -14.32 42.25
CA TYR A 323 11.83 -13.74 40.96
C TYR A 323 12.74 -14.63 40.14
N TRP A 324 13.69 -15.31 40.77
CA TRP A 324 14.59 -16.25 40.12
C TRP A 324 13.83 -17.41 39.49
N VAL A 325 12.96 -18.05 40.27
CA VAL A 325 12.16 -19.19 39.79
C VAL A 325 11.20 -18.76 38.68
N VAL A 326 10.50 -17.64 38.86
CA VAL A 326 9.52 -17.13 37.88
C VAL A 326 10.21 -16.74 36.57
N SER A 327 11.38 -16.11 36.63
CA SER A 327 12.14 -15.71 35.44
C SER A 327 12.70 -16.91 34.67
N LEU A 328 13.20 -17.95 35.34
CA LEU A 328 13.57 -19.21 34.68
C LEU A 328 12.38 -19.83 33.93
N GLY A 329 11.21 -19.90 34.58
CA GLY A 329 9.98 -20.38 33.95
C GLY A 329 9.51 -19.49 32.79
N PHE A 330 9.72 -18.18 32.87
CA PHE A 330 9.48 -17.26 31.76
C PHE A 330 10.36 -17.60 30.57
N TRP A 331 11.68 -17.72 30.76
CA TRP A 331 12.61 -18.00 29.65
C TRP A 331 12.38 -19.35 28.99
N ILE A 332 12.04 -20.39 29.75
CA ILE A 332 11.65 -21.69 29.17
C ILE A 332 10.45 -21.53 28.23
N ARG A 333 9.41 -20.79 28.64
CA ARG A 333 8.24 -20.50 27.77
C ARG A 333 8.62 -19.70 26.54
N ARG A 334 9.51 -18.71 26.68
CA ARG A 334 10.01 -17.90 25.56
C ARG A 334 10.88 -18.68 24.58
N ARG A 335 11.52 -19.76 25.01
CA ARG A 335 12.19 -20.69 24.08
C ARG A 335 11.19 -21.54 23.31
N ILE A 336 10.12 -21.99 23.96
CA ILE A 336 9.07 -22.78 23.31
C ILE A 336 8.36 -21.98 22.21
N ASP A 337 8.04 -20.71 22.46
CA ASP A 337 7.43 -19.83 21.45
C ASP A 337 8.46 -19.11 20.55
N THR A 338 9.76 -19.44 20.69
CA THR A 338 10.90 -18.89 19.94
C THR A 338 11.17 -17.40 20.13
N THR A 339 10.52 -16.73 21.08
CA THR A 339 10.66 -15.29 21.30
C THR A 339 11.73 -14.88 22.32
N ALA A 340 12.45 -15.83 22.93
CA ALA A 340 13.47 -15.53 23.94
C ALA A 340 14.53 -14.50 23.49
N PRO A 341 15.11 -14.58 22.27
CA PRO A 341 16.09 -13.59 21.83
C PRO A 341 15.51 -12.17 21.75
N ALA A 342 14.29 -12.02 21.22
CA ALA A 342 13.64 -10.71 21.10
C ALA A 342 13.36 -10.07 22.47
N PHE A 343 12.90 -10.86 23.45
CA PHE A 343 12.74 -10.39 24.82
C PHE A 343 14.07 -9.99 25.46
N MET A 344 15.14 -10.75 25.22
CA MET A 344 16.46 -10.44 25.73
C MET A 344 16.96 -9.10 25.19
N GLU A 345 16.78 -8.82 23.89
CA GLU A 345 17.15 -7.53 23.32
C GLU A 345 16.35 -6.36 23.93
N ILE A 346 15.05 -6.53 24.17
CA ILE A 346 14.23 -5.51 24.84
C ILE A 346 14.73 -5.28 26.28
N LEU A 347 15.07 -6.35 26.99
CA LEU A 347 15.61 -6.26 28.35
C LEU A 347 16.97 -5.58 28.39
N GLU A 348 17.86 -5.86 27.44
CA GLU A 348 19.14 -5.17 27.31
C GLU A 348 18.97 -3.68 26.99
N ASN A 349 18.00 -3.31 26.16
CA ASN A 349 17.67 -1.90 25.90
C ASN A 349 17.19 -1.19 27.17
N LEU A 350 16.37 -1.86 27.99
CA LEU A 350 15.90 -1.34 29.27
C LEU A 350 17.07 -1.11 30.24
N LEU A 351 17.91 -2.14 30.42
CA LEU A 351 19.09 -2.07 31.29
C LEU A 351 20.10 -1.03 30.79
N ARG A 352 20.35 -0.95 29.48
CA ARG A 352 21.22 0.08 28.91
C ARG A 352 20.67 1.50 29.11
N THR A 353 19.35 1.65 29.12
CA THR A 353 18.71 2.95 29.32
C THR A 353 18.85 3.43 30.76
N TYR A 354 18.60 2.56 31.75
CA TYR A 354 18.46 2.95 33.15
C TYR A 354 19.56 2.44 34.10
N ASP A 355 20.38 1.48 33.66
CA ASP A 355 21.27 0.67 34.52
C ASP A 355 22.54 0.21 33.77
N ALA A 356 23.05 1.09 32.91
CA ALA A 356 24.17 0.79 32.01
C ALA A 356 25.45 0.40 32.76
N GLU A 357 25.68 0.99 33.93
CA GLU A 357 26.85 0.68 34.77
C GLU A 357 26.82 -0.77 35.23
N TRP A 358 25.69 -1.26 35.76
CA TRP A 358 25.55 -2.65 36.15
C TRP A 358 25.64 -3.60 34.95
N LEU A 359 24.98 -3.26 33.83
CA LEU A 359 25.01 -4.07 32.61
C LEU A 359 26.42 -4.21 32.01
N SER A 360 27.31 -3.25 32.26
CA SER A 360 28.69 -3.31 31.77
C SER A 360 29.54 -4.39 32.45
N ASN A 361 29.14 -4.82 33.65
CA ASN A 361 29.83 -5.84 34.42
C ASN A 361 28.86 -6.63 35.31
N PRO A 362 27.95 -7.42 34.71
CA PRO A 362 26.98 -8.19 35.48
C PRO A 362 27.71 -9.28 36.28
N PRO A 363 27.25 -9.57 37.51
CA PRO A 363 27.87 -10.57 38.36
C PRO A 363 27.81 -11.96 37.73
N GLN A 364 28.89 -12.71 37.86
CA GLN A 364 28.89 -14.14 37.55
C GLN A 364 28.32 -14.90 38.75
N LEU A 365 27.26 -15.66 38.50
CA LEU A 365 26.61 -16.48 39.52
C LEU A 365 27.07 -17.94 39.40
N PRO A 366 27.27 -18.64 40.52
CA PRO A 366 27.55 -20.07 40.53
C PRO A 366 26.51 -20.88 39.75
N SER A 367 26.92 -22.06 39.28
CA SER A 367 25.95 -23.06 38.85
C SER A 367 25.24 -23.60 40.07
N TYR A 368 23.92 -23.39 40.16
CA TYR A 368 23.10 -23.88 41.27
C TYR A 368 22.41 -25.22 40.98
N TYR A 369 22.61 -25.74 39.77
CA TYR A 369 21.93 -26.94 39.27
C TYR A 369 22.99 -27.90 38.73
N GLU A 370 23.40 -28.85 39.57
CA GLU A 370 24.20 -30.00 39.17
C GLU A 370 23.32 -31.22 38.89
#